data_AF-A0A5K1EG06-F1
#
_entry.id   AF-A0A5K1EG06-F1
#
_cell.length_a   1.000
_cell.length_b   1.000
_cell.length_c   1.000
_cell.angle_alpha   90.00
_cell.angle_beta   90.00
_cell.angle_gamma   90.00
#
_symmetry.space_group_name_H-M   'P 1'
#
loop_
_entity.id
_entity.type
_entity.pdbx_description
1 polymer ?
#
loop_
_entity_poly.entity_id
_entity_poly.type
_entity_poly.pdbx_seq_one_letter_code
_entity_poly.pdbx_strand_id
1 'polypeptide(L)'
;QALDELDIRELLIDHVGHRCCWGSLPARRWKIVRVEDCNVYVGTLETFIEEREAIRRTAPYAGSKIDGKENGPELGLWELDLRHLFPALFIPHVRSEAKIPHSEVMEKCS
;
A
#
# COMPACT_ATOMS: atom_id res chain seq x y z
N GLN A 1 23.80 -27.29 -20.88
CA GLN A 1 24.02 -28.74 -20.69
C GLN A 1 22.75 -29.30 -20.06
N ALA A 2 22.13 -30.31 -20.66
CA ALA A 2 20.95 -30.94 -20.06
C ALA A 2 21.43 -31.89 -18.96
N LEU A 3 20.84 -31.81 -17.77
CA LEU A 3 21.11 -32.75 -16.67
C LEU A 3 20.48 -34.10 -17.01
N ASP A 4 21.15 -35.20 -16.65
CA ASP A 4 20.57 -36.52 -16.78
C ASP A 4 19.69 -36.87 -15.55
N GLU A 5 19.02 -38.02 -15.59
CA GLU A 5 18.13 -38.42 -14.48
C GLU A 5 18.89 -38.63 -13.17
N LEU A 6 20.14 -39.09 -13.21
CA LEU A 6 20.95 -39.33 -12.02
C LEU A 6 21.28 -38.01 -11.34
N ASP A 7 21.76 -37.03 -12.11
CA ASP A 7 22.05 -35.69 -11.63
C ASP A 7 20.81 -35.05 -11.00
N ILE A 8 19.66 -35.12 -11.69
CA ILE A 8 18.40 -34.54 -11.20
C ILE A 8 17.94 -35.24 -9.92
N ARG A 9 18.11 -36.56 -9.84
CA ARG A 9 17.70 -37.35 -8.67
C ARG A 9 18.56 -37.04 -7.46
N GLU A 10 19.87 -36.90 -7.61
CA GLU A 10 20.76 -36.52 -6.52
C GLU A 10 20.40 -35.14 -5.97
N LEU A 11 20.18 -34.17 -6.86
CA LEU A 11 19.72 -32.83 -6.50
C LEU A 11 18.37 -32.86 -5.75
N LEU A 12 17.41 -33.67 -6.21
CA LEU A 12 16.11 -33.80 -5.57
C LEU A 12 16.21 -34.45 -4.18
N ILE A 13 17.07 -35.48 -4.02
CA ILE A 13 17.29 -36.15 -2.74
C ILE A 13 17.92 -35.20 -1.73
N ASP A 14 18.94 -34.44 -2.15
CA ASP A 14 19.61 -33.43 -1.33
C ASP A 14 18.62 -32.36 -0.86
N HIS A 15 17.86 -31.79 -1.80
CA HIS A 15 16.85 -30.77 -1.53
C HIS A 15 15.78 -31.22 -0.51
N VAL A 16 15.29 -32.45 -0.65
CA VAL A 16 14.30 -33.02 0.28
C VAL A 16 14.94 -33.35 1.63
N GLY A 17 16.21 -33.78 1.66
CA GLY A 17 16.96 -34.09 2.88
C GLY A 17 17.17 -32.90 3.81
N HIS A 18 17.26 -31.69 3.25
CA HIS A 18 17.38 -30.45 4.01
C HIS A 18 16.06 -29.98 4.67
N ARG A 19 14.95 -30.70 4.51
CA ARG A 19 13.66 -30.35 5.10
C ARG A 19 13.22 -31.39 6.12
N CYS A 20 13.16 -30.98 7.38
CA CYS A 20 12.93 -31.82 8.58
C CYS A 20 11.82 -32.87 8.48
N CYS A 21 10.83 -32.60 7.62
CA CYS A 21 9.49 -33.15 7.76
C CYS A 21 8.97 -33.69 6.42
N TRP A 22 9.83 -33.79 5.41
CA TRP A 22 9.49 -34.33 4.10
C TRP A 22 9.89 -35.80 3.99
N GLY A 23 9.00 -36.65 3.48
CA GLY A 23 9.34 -38.03 3.17
C GLY A 23 10.26 -38.11 1.94
N SER A 24 11.38 -38.83 2.04
CA SER A 24 12.34 -38.97 0.93
C SER A 24 12.00 -40.09 -0.07
N LEU A 25 11.00 -40.93 0.24
CA LEU A 25 10.59 -42.07 -0.59
C LEU A 25 10.24 -41.67 -2.04
N PRO A 26 9.46 -40.61 -2.30
CA PRO A 26 9.19 -40.15 -3.66
C PRO A 26 10.45 -39.74 -4.42
N ALA A 27 11.32 -38.92 -3.79
CA ALA A 27 12.58 -38.47 -4.40
C ALA A 27 13.51 -39.64 -4.78
N ARG A 28 13.50 -40.73 -4.01
CA ARG A 28 14.34 -41.91 -4.23
C ARG A 28 13.77 -42.91 -5.24
N ARG A 29 12.44 -43.07 -5.31
CA ARG A 29 11.81 -44.19 -6.02
C ARG A 29 10.97 -43.81 -7.24
N TRP A 30 10.46 -42.59 -7.31
CA TRP A 30 9.60 -42.22 -8.43
C TRP A 30 10.43 -41.96 -9.69
N LYS A 31 9.91 -42.43 -10.82
CA LYS A 31 10.50 -42.17 -12.15
C LYS A 31 10.33 -40.69 -12.49
N ILE A 32 11.43 -40.02 -12.82
CA ILE A 32 11.41 -38.62 -13.25
C ILE A 32 11.17 -38.62 -14.75
N VAL A 33 9.98 -38.19 -15.17
CA VAL A 33 9.58 -38.21 -16.59
C VAL A 33 9.99 -36.93 -17.30
N ARG A 34 9.87 -35.78 -16.61
CA ARG A 34 10.19 -34.45 -17.14
C ARG A 34 10.41 -33.48 -15.98
N VAL A 35 11.26 -32.49 -16.18
CA VAL A 35 11.43 -31.32 -15.31
C VAL A 35 10.96 -30.10 -16.09
N GLU A 36 10.02 -29.36 -15.52
CA GLU A 36 9.44 -28.16 -16.13
C GLU A 36 9.66 -26.96 -15.22
N ASP A 37 9.91 -25.80 -15.81
CA ASP A 37 9.97 -24.54 -15.06
C ASP A 37 8.56 -24.16 -14.60
N CYS A 38 8.27 -24.35 -13.31
CA CYS A 38 7.09 -23.77 -12.67
C CYS A 38 7.33 -22.28 -12.39
N ASN A 39 7.20 -21.45 -13.42
CA ASN A 39 7.25 -19.99 -13.26
C ASN A 39 5.98 -19.51 -12.53
N VAL A 40 6.00 -19.53 -11.19
CA VAL A 40 4.96 -18.88 -10.37
C VAL A 40 5.33 -17.41 -10.23
N TYR A 41 4.57 -16.54 -10.88
CA TYR A 41 4.68 -15.10 -10.65
C TYR A 41 4.07 -14.78 -9.29
N VAL A 42 4.92 -14.47 -8.31
CA VAL A 42 4.49 -13.91 -7.02
C VAL A 42 4.49 -12.39 -7.16
N GLY A 43 3.29 -11.81 -7.27
CA GLY A 43 3.09 -10.36 -7.24
C GLY A 43 2.38 -9.94 -5.95
N THR A 44 2.82 -8.84 -5.34
CA THR A 44 2.08 -8.17 -4.27
C THR A 44 1.24 -7.06 -4.91
N LEU A 45 -0.08 -7.11 -4.71
CA LEU A 45 -0.96 -6.00 -5.06
C LEU A 45 -0.98 -5.02 -3.87
N GLU A 46 -0.26 -3.91 -3.99
CA GLU A 46 -0.32 -2.81 -3.02
C GLU A 46 -1.31 -1.77 -3.52
N THR A 47 -2.46 -1.63 -2.84
CA THR A 47 -3.45 -0.58 -3.09
C THR A 47 -3.35 0.49 -2.02
N PHE A 48 -3.61 1.74 -2.41
CA PHE A 48 -3.75 2.85 -1.47
C PHE A 48 -5.23 3.14 -1.25
N ILE A 49 -5.60 3.46 -0.01
CA ILE A 49 -6.91 4.00 0.34
C ILE A 49 -6.66 5.41 0.85
N GLU A 50 -7.45 6.36 0.36
CA GLU A 50 -7.46 7.73 0.86
C GLU A 50 -8.72 7.95 1.69
N GLU A 51 -8.54 8.51 2.90
CA GLU A 51 -9.61 8.94 3.78
C GLU A 51 -9.47 10.45 4.03
N ARG A 52 -10.58 11.18 4.04
CA ARG A 52 -10.61 12.64 4.28
C ARG A 52 -11.60 12.97 5.39
N GLU A 53 -11.18 13.81 6.32
CA GLU A 53 -11.99 14.30 7.44
C GLU A 53 -11.91 15.83 7.54
N ALA A 54 -13.03 16.48 7.84
CA ALA A 54 -13.09 17.91 8.15
C ALA A 54 -13.19 18.12 9.66
N ILE A 55 -12.27 18.88 10.26
CA ILE A 55 -12.32 19.23 11.67
C ILE A 55 -12.57 20.73 11.83
N ARG A 56 -13.67 21.11 12.48
CA ARG A 56 -13.96 22.51 12.80
C ARG A 56 -13.18 22.96 14.04
N ARG A 57 -12.42 24.05 13.92
CA ARG A 57 -11.70 24.68 15.03
C ARG A 57 -12.28 26.06 15.28
N THR A 58 -12.52 26.39 16.55
CA THR A 58 -13.04 27.70 16.98
C THR A 58 -11.99 28.42 17.82
N ALA A 59 -11.77 29.70 17.54
CA ALA A 59 -10.85 30.55 18.29
C ALA A 59 -11.47 31.94 18.51
N PRO A 60 -11.09 32.67 19.57
CA PRO A 60 -11.53 34.05 19.77
C PRO A 60 -11.14 34.94 18.59
N TYR A 61 -12.07 35.79 18.15
CA TYR A 61 -11.80 36.72 17.06
C TYR A 61 -10.88 37.86 17.51
N ALA A 62 -9.69 37.93 16.92
CA ALA A 62 -8.66 38.93 17.26
C ALA A 62 -8.56 40.10 16.26
N GLY A 63 -9.56 40.29 15.38
CA GLY A 63 -9.54 41.35 14.36
C GLY A 63 -8.87 40.98 13.04
N SER A 64 -8.49 39.72 12.83
CA SER A 64 -7.91 39.23 11.58
C SER A 64 -8.91 39.26 10.41
N LYS A 65 -8.38 39.28 9.17
CA LYS A 65 -9.22 39.07 7.97
C LYS A 65 -9.77 37.65 8.00
N ILE A 66 -11.07 37.52 7.73
CA ILE A 66 -11.75 36.23 7.67
C ILE A 66 -11.77 35.74 6.23
N ASP A 67 -11.28 34.53 6.05
CA ASP A 67 -11.41 33.81 4.80
C ASP A 67 -12.72 32.99 4.76
N GLY A 68 -13.83 33.70 4.60
CA GLY A 68 -15.17 33.13 4.54
C GLY A 68 -15.78 33.16 3.14
N LYS A 69 -17.06 32.79 3.06
CA LYS A 69 -17.83 32.64 1.81
C LYS A 69 -17.87 33.88 0.90
N GLU A 70 -17.57 35.06 1.43
CA GLU A 70 -17.44 36.30 0.66
C GLU A 70 -16.25 36.29 -0.31
N ASN A 71 -15.21 35.48 -0.02
CA ASN A 71 -14.03 35.37 -0.89
C ASN A 71 -14.16 34.25 -1.94
N GLY A 72 -15.23 33.44 -1.89
CA GLY A 72 -15.46 32.33 -2.79
C GLY A 72 -16.29 31.21 -2.16
N PRO A 73 -16.73 30.21 -2.96
CA PRO A 73 -17.43 29.05 -2.42
C PRO A 73 -16.49 28.20 -1.55
N GLU A 74 -17.02 27.69 -0.44
CA GLU A 74 -16.36 26.66 0.35
C GLU A 74 -16.37 25.34 -0.44
N LEU A 75 -15.20 24.71 -0.55
CA LEU A 75 -15.04 23.45 -1.29
C LEU A 75 -15.36 22.24 -0.42
N GLY A 76 -16.02 21.25 -1.01
CA GLY A 76 -16.19 19.93 -0.40
C GLY A 76 -14.86 19.20 -0.26
N LEU A 77 -14.80 18.21 0.65
CA LEU A 77 -13.56 17.49 0.97
C LEU A 77 -12.87 16.87 -0.25
N TRP A 78 -13.64 16.35 -1.21
CA TRP A 78 -13.12 15.72 -2.43
C TRP A 78 -12.87 16.69 -3.58
N GLU A 79 -13.35 17.94 -3.47
CA GLU A 79 -13.11 18.99 -4.46
C GLU A 79 -11.74 19.68 -4.23
N LEU A 80 -11.13 19.46 -3.06
CA LEU A 80 -9.80 19.96 -2.74
C LEU A 80 -8.71 19.21 -3.52
N ASP A 81 -7.91 19.95 -4.28
CA ASP A 81 -6.71 19.42 -4.94
C ASP A 81 -5.53 19.31 -3.95
N LEU A 82 -5.38 18.13 -3.38
CA LEU A 82 -4.32 17.80 -2.42
C LEU A 82 -3.20 16.96 -3.05
N ARG A 83 -3.15 16.84 -4.39
CA ARG A 83 -2.14 16.00 -5.08
C ARG A 83 -0.71 16.44 -4.79
N HIS A 84 -0.50 17.72 -4.49
CA HIS A 84 0.81 18.25 -4.10
C HIS A 84 1.32 17.73 -2.74
N LEU A 85 0.44 17.14 -1.91
CA LEU A 85 0.78 16.53 -0.63
C LEU A 85 1.07 15.02 -0.76
N PHE A 86 0.88 14.44 -1.95
CA PHE A 86 1.10 13.02 -2.15
C PHE A 86 2.59 12.70 -2.17
N PRO A 87 3.02 11.64 -1.46
CA PRO A 87 4.42 11.24 -1.46
C PRO A 87 4.83 10.76 -2.85
N ALA A 88 6.06 11.08 -3.26
CA ALA A 88 6.60 10.66 -4.56
C ALA A 88 6.91 9.14 -4.63
N LEU A 89 7.07 8.49 -3.47
CA LEU A 89 7.32 7.06 -3.33
C LEU A 89 6.25 6.44 -2.42
N PHE A 90 6.08 5.12 -2.50
CA PHE A 90 5.19 4.39 -1.61
C PHE A 90 5.57 4.62 -0.14
N ILE A 91 4.59 5.05 0.67
CA ILE A 91 4.71 5.16 2.12
C ILE A 91 3.49 4.45 2.73
N PRO A 92 3.66 3.54 3.71
CA PRO A 92 2.56 2.75 4.25
C PRO A 92 1.40 3.56 4.82
N HIS A 93 1.68 4.74 5.39
CA HIS A 93 0.67 5.64 5.93
C HIS A 93 1.22 7.08 5.96
N VAL A 94 0.43 8.04 5.46
CA VAL A 94 0.74 9.47 5.51
C VAL A 94 -0.50 10.21 6.02
N ARG A 95 -0.30 11.13 6.95
CA ARG A 95 -1.34 12.05 7.42
C ARG A 95 -0.90 13.48 7.10
N SER A 96 -1.76 14.23 6.43
CA SER A 96 -1.54 15.62 6.06
C SER A 96 -2.73 16.47 6.50
N GLU A 97 -2.48 17.72 6.89
CA GLU A 97 -3.52 18.69 7.24
C GLU A 97 -3.47 19.85 6.26
N ALA A 98 -4.63 20.24 5.74
CA ALA A 98 -4.80 21.42 4.89
C ALA A 98 -6.01 22.22 5.38
N LYS A 99 -5.92 23.55 5.31
CA LYS A 99 -7.06 24.42 5.61
C LYS A 99 -7.97 24.46 4.39
N ILE A 100 -9.27 24.28 4.60
CA ILE A 100 -10.27 24.44 3.55
C ILE A 100 -10.38 25.93 3.20
N PRO A 101 -10.18 26.33 1.93
CA PRO A 101 -10.33 27.72 1.52
C PRO A 101 -11.75 28.22 1.75
N HIS A 102 -11.88 29.49 2.12
CA HIS A 102 -13.18 30.18 2.27
C HIS A 102 -14.14 29.55 3.31
N SER A 103 -13.62 28.72 4.21
CA SER A 103 -14.41 27.98 5.21
C SER A 103 -14.54 28.70 6.56
N GLU A 104 -13.95 29.87 6.74
CA GLU A 104 -14.01 30.60 8.01
C GLU A 104 -15.34 31.31 8.19
N VAL A 105 -15.85 31.28 9.43
CA VAL A 105 -17.10 31.94 9.81
C VAL A 105 -16.90 32.66 11.15
N MET A 106 -17.39 33.89 11.25
CA MET A 106 -17.52 34.58 12.53
C MET A 106 -18.89 34.31 13.13
N GLU A 107 -18.90 33.79 14.34
CA GLU A 107 -20.11 33.62 15.15
C GLU A 107 -20.06 34.59 16.33
N LYS A 108 -21.22 35.10 16.76
CA LYS A 108 -21.29 35.93 17.97
C LYS A 108 -21.07 35.03 19.19
N CYS A 109 -20.30 35.51 20.18
CA CYS A 109 -20.17 34.82 21.45
C CYS A 109 -21.55 34.70 22.13
N SER A 110 -21.89 33.51 22.59
CA SER A 110 -23.05 33.23 23.45
C SER A 110 -22.71 33.42 24.92
#